data_AF-A0A4S5DYD5-F1
#
_entry.id   AF-A0A4S5DYD5-F1
#
_cell.length_a   1.000
_cell.length_b   1.000
_cell.length_c   1.000
_cell.angle_alpha   90.00
_cell.angle_beta   90.00
_cell.angle_gamma   90.00
#
_symmetry.space_group_name_H-M   'P 1'
#
loop_
_entity.id
_entity.type
_entity.pdbx_description
1 polymer ?
#
loop_
_entity_poly.entity_id
_entity_poly.type
_entity_poly.pdbx_seq_one_letter_code
_entity_poly.pdbx_strand_id
1 'polypeptide(L)'
;LGLAARHAGVDTNMVISDAVIPFDVEASIVEAAPARGEPEHVHYDMTYLFHVEDRSLAVSDSVSTRVRWVEPGKVAGQLGVKLTEASRHSRLVP
;
A
#
# COMPACT_ATOMS: atom_id res chain seq x y z
N LEU A 1 -6.26 7.16 -5.61
CA LEU A 1 -5.27 7.89 -4.79
C LEU A 1 -5.85 8.50 -3.50
N GLY A 2 -7.10 8.99 -3.49
CA GLY A 2 -7.66 9.68 -2.32
C GLY A 2 -7.88 8.87 -1.03
N LEU A 3 -7.91 7.53 -1.06
CA LEU A 3 -8.13 6.71 0.14
C LEU A 3 -6.84 6.46 0.95
N ALA A 4 -5.71 6.19 0.27
CA ALA A 4 -4.41 6.00 0.92
C ALA A 4 -3.93 7.28 1.64
N ALA A 5 -4.14 8.44 1.02
CA ALA A 5 -3.84 9.73 1.62
C ALA A 5 -4.67 10.02 2.88
N ARG A 6 -5.94 9.59 2.90
CA ARG A 6 -6.86 9.80 4.03
C ARG A 6 -6.57 8.94 5.26
N HIS A 7 -5.98 7.75 5.07
CA HIS A 7 -5.68 6.84 6.19
C HIS A 7 -4.22 6.88 6.63
N ALA A 8 -3.27 7.08 5.70
CA ALA A 8 -1.85 7.15 6.03
C ALA A 8 -1.37 8.57 6.32
N GLY A 9 -2.17 9.61 6.04
CA GLY A 9 -1.78 11.01 6.22
C GLY A 9 -0.68 11.48 5.27
N VAL A 10 -0.42 10.72 4.20
CA VAL A 10 0.57 11.04 3.16
C VAL A 10 -0.07 11.92 2.09
N ASP A 11 0.48 13.11 1.86
CA ASP A 11 0.08 13.96 0.75
C ASP A 11 0.43 13.26 -0.58
N THR A 12 -0.56 13.14 -1.47
CA THR A 12 -0.39 12.51 -2.79
C THR A 12 0.61 13.23 -3.69
N ASN A 13 0.91 14.50 -3.44
CA ASN A 13 1.93 15.24 -4.18
C ASN A 13 3.36 14.87 -3.78
N MET A 14 3.53 14.14 -2.67
CA MET A 14 4.84 13.74 -2.14
C MET A 14 5.27 12.35 -2.62
N VAL A 15 4.47 11.71 -3.47
CA VAL A 15 4.69 10.35 -3.96
C VAL A 15 4.71 10.31 -5.48
N ILE A 16 5.62 9.52 -6.04
CA ILE A 16 5.73 9.26 -7.47
C ILE A 16 5.23 7.83 -7.73
N SER A 17 4.29 7.69 -8.65
CA SER A 17 3.78 6.37 -9.05
C SER A 17 4.83 5.63 -9.86
N ASP A 18 5.12 4.38 -9.50
CA ASP A 18 6.08 3.55 -10.23
C ASP A 18 5.50 2.99 -11.54
N ALA A 19 4.20 2.66 -11.52
CA ALA A 19 3.49 2.11 -12.66
C ALA A 19 1.98 2.39 -12.58
N VAL A 20 1.34 2.35 -13.75
CA VAL A 20 -0.13 2.45 -13.89
C VAL A 20 -0.82 1.13 -13.52
N ILE A 21 -0.09 0.00 -13.55
CA ILE A 21 -0.60 -1.32 -13.17
C ILE A 21 -0.37 -1.59 -11.68
N PRO A 22 -1.24 -2.38 -11.02
CA PRO A 22 -1.03 -2.80 -9.64
C PRO A 22 0.28 -3.59 -9.50
N PHE A 23 0.99 -3.32 -8.42
CA PHE A 23 2.17 -4.08 -8.00
C PHE A 23 1.77 -5.45 -7.42
N ASP A 24 0.65 -5.50 -6.73
CA ASP A 24 0.05 -6.74 -6.23
C ASP A 24 -1.47 -6.71 -6.35
N VAL A 25 -2.08 -7.87 -6.48
CA VAL A 25 -3.53 -8.05 -6.47
C VAL A 25 -3.85 -9.29 -5.65
N GLU A 26 -4.62 -9.10 -4.59
CA GLU A 26 -5.14 -10.18 -3.76
C GLU A 26 -6.64 -10.29 -3.96
N ALA A 27 -7.16 -11.51 -4.09
CA ALA A 27 -8.59 -11.76 -4.20
C ALA A 27 -9.08 -12.41 -2.90
N SER A 28 -10.12 -11.85 -2.30
CA SER A 28 -10.76 -12.41 -1.11
C SER A 28 -12.26 -12.51 -1.31
N ILE A 29 -12.86 -13.57 -0.75
CA ILE A 29 -14.32 -13.71 -0.72
C ILE A 29 -14.84 -12.88 0.45
N VAL A 30 -15.82 -12.03 0.15
CA VAL A 30 -16.62 -11.33 1.13
C VAL A 30 -17.92 -12.10 1.30
N GLU A 31 -18.06 -12.70 2.48
CA GLU A 31 -19.28 -13.41 2.87
C GLU A 31 -20.50 -12.47 2.81
N ALA A 32 -21.67 -13.03 2.50
CA ALA A 32 -22.91 -12.27 2.48
C ALA A 32 -23.19 -11.61 3.84
N ALA A 33 -23.65 -10.35 3.81
CA ALA A 33 -24.13 -9.61 4.98
C ALA A 33 -25.62 -9.25 4.80
N PRO A 34 -26.56 -10.16 5.11
CA PRO A 34 -27.99 -9.97 4.86
C PRO A 34 -28.58 -8.71 5.53
N ALA A 35 -28.10 -8.37 6.73
CA ALA A 35 -28.55 -7.17 7.46
C ALA A 35 -28.22 -5.85 6.74
N ARG A 36 -27.30 -5.88 5.76
CA ARG A 36 -26.90 -4.75 4.92
C ARG A 36 -27.39 -4.90 3.48
N GLY A 37 -28.10 -5.98 3.16
CA GLY A 37 -28.51 -6.31 1.79
C GLY A 37 -27.34 -6.63 0.86
N GLU A 38 -26.19 -7.01 1.41
CA GLU A 38 -24.96 -7.24 0.65
C GLU A 38 -24.80 -8.75 0.37
N PRO A 39 -24.83 -9.20 -0.90
CA PRO A 39 -24.63 -10.60 -1.26
C PRO A 39 -23.15 -10.99 -1.17
N GLU A 40 -22.87 -12.30 -1.18
CA GLU A 40 -21.50 -12.80 -1.33
C GLU A 40 -20.89 -12.30 -2.65
N HIS A 41 -19.65 -11.86 -2.60
CA HIS A 41 -18.91 -11.40 -3.77
C HIS A 41 -17.40 -11.46 -3.52
N VAL A 42 -16.62 -11.21 -4.57
CA VAL A 42 -15.15 -11.20 -4.51
C VAL A 42 -14.64 -9.76 -4.46
N HIS A 43 -13.80 -9.46 -3.48
CA HIS A 43 -12.98 -8.26 -3.45
C HIS A 43 -11.62 -8.53 -4.11
N TYR A 44 -11.21 -7.59 -4.98
CA TYR A 44 -9.86 -7.55 -5.53
C TYR A 44 -9.12 -6.37 -4.91
N ASP A 45 -8.24 -6.67 -3.96
CA ASP A 45 -7.40 -5.70 -3.29
C ASP A 45 -6.15 -5.42 -4.13
N MET A 46 -6.15 -4.26 -4.79
CA MET A 46 -5.06 -3.83 -5.66
C MET A 46 -4.06 -2.97 -4.88
N THR A 47 -2.83 -3.44 -4.75
CA THR A 47 -1.73 -2.69 -4.14
C THR A 47 -0.91 -2.00 -5.22
N TYR A 48 -0.69 -0.70 -5.05
CA TYR A 48 0.15 0.11 -5.94
C TYR A 48 1.42 0.54 -5.22
N LEU A 49 2.55 0.52 -5.92
CA LEU A 49 3.82 0.96 -5.39
C LEU A 49 4.07 2.43 -5.74
N PHE A 50 4.48 3.18 -4.73
CA PHE A 50 4.87 4.58 -4.85
C PHE A 50 6.25 4.79 -4.24
N HIS A 51 7.01 5.68 -4.87
CA HIS A 51 8.31 6.12 -4.39
C HIS A 51 8.23 7.52 -3.80
N VAL A 52 9.09 7.80 -2.84
CA VAL A 52 9.27 9.14 -2.28
C VAL A 52 10.74 9.51 -2.42
N GLU A 53 11.01 10.75 -2.78
CA GLU A 53 12.39 11.25 -2.90
C GLU A 53 13.00 11.55 -1.53
N ASP A 54 12.17 11.93 -0.56
CA ASP A 54 12.58 12.27 0.81
C ASP A 54 11.89 11.38 1.85
N ARG A 55 12.70 10.82 2.75
CA ARG A 55 12.23 10.02 3.89
C ARG A 55 11.64 10.87 5.00
N SER A 56 11.78 12.20 4.94
CA SER A 56 11.08 13.17 5.78
C SER A 56 9.60 13.32 5.43
N LEU A 57 9.02 12.36 4.69
CA LEU A 57 7.63 12.31 4.27
C LEU A 57 6.72 12.82 5.40
N ALA A 58 6.12 14.00 5.16
CA ALA A 58 5.29 14.65 6.14
C ALA A 58 3.98 13.88 6.26
N VAL A 59 3.97 12.90 7.17
CA VAL A 59 2.75 12.29 7.66
C VAL A 59 2.10 13.33 8.55
N SER A 60 0.90 13.78 8.21
CA SER A 60 0.18 14.70 9.09
C SER A 60 -0.05 14.05 10.46
N ASP A 61 0.46 14.67 11.53
CA ASP A 61 0.28 14.22 12.92
C ASP A 61 -1.20 13.98 13.31
N SER A 62 -2.13 14.60 12.57
CA SER A 62 -3.57 14.47 12.78
C SER A 62 -4.18 13.13 12.34
N VAL A 63 -3.47 12.32 11.55
CA VAL A 63 -4.03 11.11 10.92
C VAL A 63 -3.39 9.81 11.45
N SER A 64 -2.12 9.82 11.84
CA SER A 64 -1.47 8.63 12.40
C SER A 64 -0.21 8.95 13.18
N THR A 65 -0.22 8.70 14.50
CA THR A 65 0.96 8.80 15.37
C THR A 65 1.90 7.58 15.26
N ARG A 66 1.68 6.68 14.29
CA ARG A 66 2.32 5.35 14.25
C ARG A 66 2.91 4.97 12.89
N VAL A 67 3.18 5.93 12.01
CA VAL A 67 3.88 5.63 10.76
C VAL A 67 5.36 5.39 11.04
N ARG A 68 5.89 4.33 10.45
CA ARG A 68 7.32 4.00 10.50
C ARG A 68 7.77 3.45 9.17
N TRP A 69 9.02 3.71 8.81
CA TRP A 69 9.68 3.02 7.73
C TRP A 69 9.95 1.56 8.13
N VAL A 70 9.67 0.62 7.21
CA VAL A 70 9.84 -0.82 7.43
C VAL A 70 10.65 -1.39 6.27
N GLU A 71 11.58 -2.28 6.56
CA GLU A 71 12.31 -3.02 5.52
C GLU A 71 11.37 -3.96 4.77
N PRO A 72 11.48 -4.08 3.43
CA PRO A 72 10.63 -4.95 2.62
C PRO A 72 10.48 -6.38 3.16
N GLY A 73 11.58 -7.01 3.57
CA GLY A 73 11.58 -8.38 4.09
C GLY A 73 10.91 -8.58 5.46
N LYS A 74 10.49 -7.50 6.12
CA LYS A 74 9.68 -7.54 7.35
C LYS A 74 8.18 -7.49 7.07
N VAL A 75 7.77 -7.26 5.82
CA VAL A 75 6.38 -7.37 5.38
C VAL A 75 6.07 -8.85 5.14
N ALA A 76 4.98 -9.34 5.71
CA ALA A 76 4.61 -10.75 5.61
C ALA A 76 4.03 -11.09 4.22
N GLY A 77 4.09 -12.38 3.87
CA GLY A 77 3.44 -12.92 2.67
C GLY A 77 4.11 -12.53 1.35
N GLN A 78 3.35 -12.68 0.26
CA GLN A 78 3.84 -12.46 -1.10
C GLN A 78 4.23 -11.00 -1.36
N LEU A 79 3.52 -10.05 -0.75
CA LEU A 79 3.84 -8.63 -0.87
C LEU A 79 5.27 -8.32 -0.41
N GLY A 80 5.73 -8.89 0.72
CA GLY A 80 7.10 -8.69 1.20
C GLY A 80 8.18 -9.27 0.27
N VAL A 81 7.90 -10.42 -0.35
CA VAL A 81 8.79 -11.03 -1.35
C VAL A 81 8.92 -10.10 -2.56
N LYS A 82 7.79 -9.66 -3.13
CA LYS A 82 7.77 -8.75 -4.28
C LYS A 82 8.48 -7.44 -3.98
N LEU A 83 8.21 -6.82 -2.82
CA LEU A 83 8.87 -5.57 -2.41
C LEU A 83 10.39 -5.75 -2.26
N THR A 84 10.84 -6.90 -1.75
CA THR A 84 12.27 -7.21 -1.61
C THR A 84 12.94 -7.33 -2.98
N GLU A 85 12.29 -8.00 -3.93
CA GLU A 85 12.78 -8.11 -5.31
C GLU A 85 12.83 -6.76 -6.00
N ALA A 86 11.75 -5.97 -5.92
CA ALA A 86 11.68 -4.64 -6.53
C ALA A 86 12.76 -3.69 -5.96
N SER A 87 13.00 -3.75 -4.64
CA SER A 87 14.05 -2.97 -3.98
C SER A 87 15.44 -3.29 -4.51
N ARG A 88 15.74 -4.57 -4.77
CA ARG A 88 17.04 -5.01 -5.33
C ARG A 88 17.23 -4.54 -6.77
N HIS A 89 16.19 -4.67 -7.61
CA HIS A 89 16.26 -4.25 -9.01
C HIS A 89 16.46 -2.74 -9.15
N SER A 90 15.84 -1.97 -8.26
CA SER A 90 15.91 -0.50 -8.26
C SER A 90 17.20 0.05 -7.63
N ARG A 91 18.08 -0.81 -7.10
CA ARG A 91 19.30 -0.43 -6.34
C ARG A 91 19.00 0.50 -5.16
N LEU A 92 17.80 0.41 -4.58
CA LEU A 92 17.34 1.29 -3.50
C LEU A 92 17.87 0.88 -2.11
N VAL A 93 18.53 -0.27 -2.02
CA VAL A 93 19.32 -0.71 -0.85
C VAL A 93 20.62 -1.34 -1.36
N PRO A 94 21.81 -0.96 -0.85
CA PRO A 94 23.07 -1.63 -1.15
C PRO A 94 23.10 -3.10 -0.73
#